data_AF-A0A924SJ84-F1
#
_entry.id   AF-A0A924SJ84-F1
#
_cell.length_a   1.000
_cell.length_b   1.000
_cell.length_c   1.000
_cell.angle_alpha   90.00
_cell.angle_beta   90.00
_cell.angle_gamma   90.00
#
_symmetry.space_group_name_H-M   'P 1'
#
loop_
_entity.id
_entity.type
_entity.pdbx_description
1 polymer ?
#
loop_
_entity_poly.entity_id
_entity_poly.type
_entity_poly.pdbx_seq_one_letter_code
_entity_poly.pdbx_strand_id
1 'polypeptide(L)' 'VGTAAGTTRGFGVAEFEEVGRLMLEVFNSLKTKPQGDAVLEASVYARVKALTARFPLYA' A
#
# COMPACT_ATOMS: atom_id res chain seq x y z
N VAL A 1 -9.56 -1.96 8.09
CA VAL A 1 -9.06 -2.52 6.82
C VAL A 1 -10.10 -3.48 6.29
N GLY A 2 -10.47 -3.39 5.01
CA GLY A 2 -11.40 -4.31 4.35
C GLY A 2 -10.83 -4.78 3.01
N THR A 3 -11.04 -6.05 2.67
CA THR A 3 -10.45 -6.68 1.48
C THR A 3 -11.37 -6.66 0.26
N ALA A 4 -12.68 -6.43 0.45
CA ALA A 4 -13.68 -6.49 -0.61
C ALA A 4 -13.33 -5.65 -1.85
N ALA A 5 -12.82 -4.43 -1.67
CA ALA A 5 -12.42 -3.56 -2.79
C ALA A 5 -11.16 -4.05 -3.52
N GLY A 6 -10.26 -4.77 -2.84
CA GLY A 6 -9.08 -5.36 -3.45
C GLY A 6 -9.43 -6.66 -4.18
N THR A 7 -10.23 -7.53 -3.56
CA THR A 7 -10.62 -8.81 -4.16
C THR A 7 -11.47 -8.64 -5.40
N THR A 8 -12.39 -7.67 -5.45
CA THR A 8 -13.16 -7.36 -6.66
C THR A 8 -12.30 -6.82 -7.80
N ARG A 9 -11.16 -6.19 -7.49
CA ARG A 9 -10.17 -5.72 -8.47
C ARG A 9 -9.21 -6.81 -8.95
N GLY A 10 -9.19 -7.97 -8.30
CA GLY A 10 -8.30 -9.08 -8.64
C GLY A 10 -7.08 -9.26 -7.75
N PHE A 11 -6.99 -8.57 -6.60
CA PHE A 11 -5.91 -8.80 -5.65
C PHE A 11 -5.99 -10.21 -5.07
N GLY A 12 -4.87 -10.93 -5.09
CA GLY A 12 -4.68 -12.20 -4.41
C GLY A 12 -3.92 -12.04 -3.10
N VAL A 13 -3.50 -13.17 -2.54
CA VAL A 13 -2.78 -13.21 -1.25
C VAL A 13 -1.47 -12.41 -1.32
N ALA A 14 -0.70 -12.57 -2.40
CA ALA A 14 0.59 -11.89 -2.56
C ALA A 14 0.45 -10.36 -2.57
N GLU A 15 -0.58 -9.83 -3.23
CA GLU A 15 -0.87 -8.40 -3.26
C GLU A 15 -1.26 -7.88 -1.88
N PHE A 16 -2.07 -8.63 -1.12
CA PHE A 16 -2.45 -8.24 0.24
C PHE A 16 -1.27 -8.31 1.22
N GLU A 17 -0.37 -9.28 1.06
CA GLU A 17 0.88 -9.30 1.82
C GLU A 17 1.75 -8.07 1.51
N GLU A 18 1.84 -7.67 0.24
CA GLU A 18 2.57 -6.46 -0.14
C GLU A 18 1.94 -5.21 0.47
N VAL A 19 0.61 -5.08 0.43
CA VAL A 19 -0.11 -4.00 1.11
C VAL A 19 0.20 -3.98 2.62
N GLY A 20 0.20 -5.14 3.28
CA GLY A 20 0.55 -5.26 4.70
C GLY A 20 1.99 -4.80 5.00
N ARG A 21 2.96 -5.20 4.16
CA ARG A 21 4.36 -4.76 4.28
C ARG A 21 4.49 -3.24 4.12
N LEU A 22 3.80 -2.65 3.14
CA LEU A 22 3.78 -1.21 2.91
C LEU A 22 3.17 -0.43 4.08
N MET A 23 2.07 -0.94 4.66
CA MET A 23 1.46 -0.35 5.86
C MET A 23 2.43 -0.39 7.06
N LEU A 24 3.11 -1.52 7.27
CA LEU A 24 4.05 -1.69 8.37
C LEU A 24 5.27 -0.77 8.24
N GLU A 25 5.73 -0.51 7.02
CA GLU A 25 6.81 0.43 6.74
C GLU A 25 6.47 1.85 7.20
N VAL A 26 5.27 2.34 6.89
CA VAL A 26 4.78 3.64 7.37
C VAL A 26 4.60 3.64 8.89
N PHE A 27 3.99 2.61 9.47
CA PHE A 27 3.81 2.57 10.93
C PHE A 27 5.14 2.51 11.70
N ASN A 28 6.15 1.85 11.15
CA ASN A 28 7.48 1.80 11.76
C ASN A 28 8.19 3.15 11.69
N SER A 29 8.02 3.93 10.62
CA SER A 29 8.65 5.25 10.52
C SER A 29 8.12 6.22 11.57
N LEU A 30 6.81 6.14 11.86
CA LEU A 30 6.15 6.96 12.88
C LEU A 30 6.74 6.79 14.29
N LYS A 31 7.38 5.65 14.58
CA LYS A 31 8.10 5.47 15.86
C LYS A 31 9.26 6.45 16.03
N THR A 32 9.93 6.81 14.92
CA THR A 32 11.08 7.72 14.91
C THR A 32 10.72 9.13 14.44
N LYS A 33 9.70 9.25 13.59
CA LYS A 33 9.21 10.49 12.99
C LYS A 33 7.70 10.60 13.22
N PRO A 34 7.26 10.95 14.44
CA PRO A 34 5.83 10.94 14.79
C PRO A 34 4.98 11.94 14.00
N GLN A 35 5.61 12.93 13.35
CA GLN A 35 4.95 13.91 12.48
C GLN A 35 4.82 13.43 11.03
N GLY A 36 5.35 12.25 10.69
CA GLY A 36 5.39 11.70 9.34
C GLY A 36 6.79 11.69 8.72
N ASP A 37 6.95 10.88 7.68
CA ASP A 37 8.19 10.74 6.92
C ASP A 37 7.92 10.93 5.42
N ALA A 38 7.92 12.18 4.97
CA ALA A 38 7.53 12.54 3.60
C ALA A 38 8.30 11.77 2.51
N VAL A 39 9.57 11.44 2.75
CA VAL A 39 10.39 10.68 1.79
C VAL A 39 9.91 9.23 1.71
N LEU A 40 9.67 8.61 2.85
CA LEU A 40 9.17 7.24 2.93
C LEU A 40 7.73 7.14 2.39
N GLU A 41 6.88 8.09 2.78
CA GLU A 41 5.50 8.17 2.33
C GLU A 41 5.40 8.33 0.82
N ALA A 42 6.27 9.14 0.20
CA ALA A 42 6.35 9.26 -1.26
C ALA A 42 6.78 7.95 -1.93
N SER A 43 7.74 7.23 -1.34
CA SER A 43 8.18 5.91 -1.81
C SER A 43 7.06 4.86 -1.73
N VAL A 44 6.39 4.77 -0.57
CA VAL A 44 5.24 3.90 -0.35
C VAL A 44 4.11 4.24 -1.32
N TYR A 45 3.80 5.53 -1.52
CA TYR A 45 2.79 5.97 -2.47
C TYR A 45 3.11 5.52 -3.90
N ALA A 46 4.36 5.69 -4.36
CA ALA A 46 4.78 5.24 -5.69
C ALA A 46 4.60 3.72 -5.87
N ARG A 47 4.92 2.93 -4.83
CA ARG A 47 4.75 1.47 -4.83
C ARG A 47 3.28 1.06 -4.83
N VAL A 48 2.43 1.71 -4.03
CA VAL A 48 0.98 1.50 -4.05
C VAL A 48 0.39 1.83 -5.43
N LYS A 49 0.83 2.94 -6.05
CA LYS A 49 0.40 3.31 -7.39
C LYS A 49 0.82 2.26 -8.43
N ALA A 50 2.05 1.77 -8.36
CA ALA A 50 2.52 0.70 -9.24
C ALA A 50 1.76 -0.61 -9.06
N LEU A 51 1.45 -0.99 -7.82
CA LEU A 51 0.64 -2.17 -7.52
C LEU A 51 -0.78 -2.04 -8.09
N THR A 52 -1.45 -0.93 -7.80
CA THR A 52 -2.83 -0.70 -8.24
C THR A 52 -2.96 -0.51 -9.75
N ALA A 53 -1.92 -0.04 -10.44
CA ALA A 53 -1.89 0.06 -11.90
C ALA A 53 -1.94 -1.32 -12.61
N ARG A 54 -1.54 -2.40 -11.93
CA ARG A 54 -1.68 -3.78 -12.44
C ARG A 54 -3.13 -4.27 -12.44
N PHE A 55 -4.00 -3.61 -11.69
CA PHE A 55 -5.41 -3.97 -11.48
C PHE A 55 -6.31 -2.73 -11.71
N PRO A 56 -6.44 -2.25 -12.96
CA PRO A 56 -7.20 -1.04 -13.28
C PRO A 56 -8.68 -1.18 -12.90
N LEU A 57 -9.28 -0.08 -12.41
CA LEU A 57 -10.70 -0.04 -12.00
C LEU A 57 -11.68 0.04 -13.17
N TYR A 58 -11.26 0.70 -14.26
CA TYR A 58 -12.05 0.88 -15.47
C TYR A 58 -11.18 0.43 -16.64
N ALA A 59 -11.62 -0.61 -17.35
CA ALA A 59 -11.03 -1.13 -18.59
C ALA A 59 -12.05 -0.99 -19.71
#